data_AF-A0A497FDC0-F1
#
_entry.id   AF-A0A497FDC0-F1
#
_cell.length_a   1.000
_cell.length_b   1.000
_cell.length_c   1.000
_cell.angle_alpha   90.00
_cell.angle_beta   90.00
_cell.angle_gamma   90.00
#
_symmetry.space_group_name_H-M   'P 1'
#
loop_
_entity.id
_entity.type
_entity.pdbx_description
1 polymer ?
#
loop_
_entity_poly.entity_id
_entity_poly.type
_entity_poly.pdbx_seq_one_letter_code
_entity_poly.pdbx_strand_id
1 'polypeptide(L)' 'MSTGSEGEEWYFYEEWSGGVPEKILRLLVTCPYCGHKEEVELAESWYTMNMSVTCSKCGASFPVKDYSQILPPKKKKK' A
#
# COMPACT_ATOMS: atom_id res chain seq x y z
N MET A 1 -28.96 -45.40 3.16
CA MET A 1 -29.45 -44.22 2.42
C MET A 1 -29.62 -43.13 3.47
N SER A 2 -28.61 -42.26 3.64
CA SER A 2 -28.53 -40.92 3.03
C SER A 2 -29.38 -39.93 3.87
N THR A 3 -28.92 -38.81 4.41
CA THR A 3 -27.75 -37.92 4.23
C THR A 3 -27.72 -37.02 5.48
N GLY A 4 -26.59 -36.73 6.13
CA GLY A 4 -25.59 -35.80 5.59
C GLY A 4 -26.11 -34.36 5.78
N SER A 5 -25.72 -33.74 6.89
CA SER A 5 -25.95 -32.35 7.27
C SER A 5 -25.30 -31.38 6.30
N GLU A 6 -26.07 -30.47 5.68
CA GLU A 6 -25.55 -29.36 4.88
C GLU A 6 -26.63 -28.28 4.72
N GLY A 7 -26.30 -27.03 5.01
CA GLY A 7 -27.07 -25.88 4.53
C GLY A 7 -27.64 -24.92 5.57
N GLU A 8 -26.95 -24.68 6.69
CA GLU A 8 -27.11 -23.39 7.38
C GLU A 8 -26.34 -22.34 6.57
N GLU A 9 -27.09 -21.64 5.71
CA GLU A 9 -26.63 -20.47 4.97
C GLU A 9 -26.32 -19.37 5.98
N TRP A 10 -25.08 -19.36 6.45
CA TRP A 10 -24.52 -18.27 7.24
C TRP A 10 -24.54 -17.01 6.36
N TYR A 11 -25.63 -16.25 6.44
CA TYR A 11 -25.63 -14.84 6.11
C TYR A 11 -24.70 -14.13 7.11
N PHE A 12 -23.41 -14.14 6.77
CA PHE A 12 -22.39 -13.35 7.43
C PHE A 12 -22.73 -11.87 7.21
N TYR A 13 -23.36 -11.27 8.22
CA TYR A 13 -23.69 -9.85 8.26
C TYR A 13 -22.43 -9.09 8.70
N GLU A 14 -21.71 -8.48 7.77
CA GLU A 14 -20.74 -7.41 8.03
C GLU A 14 -20.60 -6.62 6.71
N GLU A 15 -21.32 -5.51 6.49
CA GLU A 15 -21.12 -4.22 7.16
C GLU A 15 -19.65 -3.77 7.17
N TRP A 16 -19.02 -3.64 5.99
CA TRP A 16 -18.05 -2.57 5.64
C TRP A 16 -17.41 -2.79 4.25
N SER A 17 -18.18 -2.64 3.18
CA SER A 17 -17.62 -2.48 1.82
C SER A 17 -17.63 -1.01 1.37
N GLY A 18 -17.35 -0.12 2.32
CA GLY A 18 -17.17 1.32 2.10
C GLY A 18 -15.70 1.74 2.15
N GLY A 19 -14.77 0.83 1.87
CA GLY A 19 -13.35 1.14 1.79
C GLY A 19 -13.15 2.21 0.71
N VAL A 20 -12.93 3.45 1.14
CA VAL A 20 -12.53 4.57 0.28
C VAL A 20 -11.46 4.03 -0.68
N PRO A 21 -11.57 4.22 -2.02
CA PRO A 21 -10.55 3.75 -2.93
C PRO A 21 -9.21 4.31 -2.45
N GLU A 22 -8.34 3.43 -1.94
CA GLU A 22 -7.07 3.86 -1.37
C GLU A 22 -6.28 4.54 -2.49
N LYS A 23 -6.08 5.84 -2.33
CA LYS A 23 -5.37 6.63 -3.31
C LYS A 23 -3.91 6.18 -3.30
N ILE A 24 -3.47 5.54 -4.37
CA ILE A 24 -2.07 5.11 -4.50
C ILE A 24 -1.24 6.33 -4.89
N LEU A 25 -0.33 6.72 -4.02
CA LEU A 25 0.68 7.74 -4.28
C LEU A 25 1.90 7.11 -4.94
N ARG A 26 2.44 7.82 -5.93
CA ARG A 26 3.78 7.54 -6.46
C ARG A 26 4.77 8.37 -5.68
N LEU A 27 5.72 7.71 -5.05
CA LEU A 27 6.73 8.33 -4.21
C LEU A 27 8.10 8.06 -4.82
N LEU A 28 8.91 9.10 -4.99
CA LEU A 28 10.34 8.95 -5.25
C LEU A 28 11.06 8.87 -3.92
N VAL A 29 11.42 7.67 -3.49
CA VAL A 29 12.12 7.40 -2.24
C VAL A 29 13.62 7.53 -2.47
N THR A 30 14.30 8.31 -1.64
CA THR A 30 15.76 8.45 -1.64
C THR A 30 16.32 7.83 -0.37
N CYS A 31 17.05 6.71 -0.50
CA CYS A 31 17.67 6.08 0.64
C CYS A 31 18.76 6.98 1.25
N PRO A 32 18.68 7.34 2.55
CA PRO A 32 19.69 8.18 3.19
C PRO A 32 21.04 7.47 3.41
N TYR A 33 21.05 6.13 3.39
CA TYR A 33 22.24 5.33 3.66
C TYR A 33 23.11 5.11 2.41
N CYS A 34 22.48 4.82 1.27
CA CYS A 34 23.20 4.51 0.02
C CYS A 34 22.98 5.54 -1.10
N GLY A 35 22.07 6.50 -0.91
CA GLY A 35 21.74 7.51 -1.92
C GLY A 35 20.91 6.99 -3.10
N HIS A 36 20.46 5.73 -3.07
CA HIS A 36 19.65 5.15 -4.14
C HIS A 36 18.28 5.81 -4.19
N LYS A 37 17.82 6.15 -5.40
CA LYS A 37 16.51 6.72 -5.66
C LYS A 37 15.64 5.70 -6.38
N GLU A 38 14.51 5.35 -5.79
CA GLU A 38 13.57 4.38 -6.35
C GLU A 38 12.14 4.95 -6.36
N GLU A 39 11.39 4.68 -7.43
CA GLU A 39 9.96 5.00 -7.51
C GLU A 39 9.18 3.86 -6.85
N VAL A 40 8.42 4.16 -5.79
CA VAL A 40 7.52 3.20 -5.14
C VAL A 40 6.09 3.69 -5.21
N GLU A 41 5.16 2.75 -5.30
CA GLU A 41 3.73 3.00 -5.25
C GLU A 41 3.23 2.58 -3.88
N LEU A 42 2.70 3.54 -3.10
CA LEU A 42 2.28 3.33 -1.72
C LEU A 42 0.89 3.95 -1.52
N ALA A 43 0.04 3.29 -0.75
CA ALA A 43 -1.24 3.88 -0.36
C ALA A 43 -1.03 5.19 0.41
N GLU A 44 -1.87 6.20 0.14
CA GLU A 44 -1.86 7.50 0.83
C GLU A 44 -2.04 7.32 2.34
N SER A 45 -2.82 6.30 2.75
CA SER A 45 -2.99 5.87 4.14
C SER A 45 -1.65 5.50 4.79
N TRP A 46 -0.83 4.68 4.13
CA TRP A 46 0.48 4.24 4.62
C TRP A 46 1.50 5.39 4.64
N TYR A 47 1.43 6.27 3.66
CA TYR A 47 2.25 7.49 3.64
C TYR A 47 1.89 8.42 4.80
N THR A 48 0.59 8.62 5.05
CA THR A 48 0.08 9.44 6.16
C THR A 48 0.42 8.82 7.51
N MET A 49 0.39 7.49 7.61
CA MET A 49 0.81 6.72 8.79
C MET A 49 2.33 6.70 9.01
N ASN A 50 3.12 7.39 8.19
CA ASN A 50 4.57 7.45 8.32
C ASN A 50 5.25 6.07 8.27
N MET A 51 4.73 5.18 7.42
CA MET A 51 5.24 3.82 7.26
C MET A 51 6.74 3.83 6.91
N SER A 52 7.50 2.89 7.46
CA SER A 52 8.88 2.66 7.05
C SER A 52 8.95 1.84 5.77
N VAL A 53 9.82 2.24 4.85
CA VAL A 53 10.16 1.47 3.65
C VAL A 53 11.57 0.91 3.78
N THR A 54 11.79 -0.26 3.20
CA THR A 54 13.11 -0.91 3.16
C THR A 54 13.73 -0.68 1.80
N CYS A 55 14.95 -0.17 1.74
CA CYS A 55 15.63 0.05 0.47
C CYS A 55 16.07 -1.27 -0.16
N SER A 56 15.69 -1.47 -1.41
CA SER A 56 16.02 -2.69 -2.18
C SER A 56 17.51 -2.87 -2.44
N LYS A 57 18.32 -1.80 -2.30
CA LYS A 57 19.77 -1.82 -2.53
C LYS A 57 20.61 -2.17 -1.30
N CYS A 58 20.24 -1.65 -0.13
CA CYS A 58 21.06 -1.77 1.08
C CYS A 58 20.36 -2.53 2.21
N GLY A 59 19.06 -2.79 2.11
CA GLY A 59 18.27 -3.44 3.14
C GLY A 59 17.99 -2.57 4.37
N ALA A 60 18.40 -1.29 4.37
CA ALA A 60 18.08 -0.37 5.45
C ALA A 60 16.62 0.07 5.40
N SER A 61 15.97 0.12 6.56
CA SER A 61 14.60 0.62 6.71
C SER A 61 14.60 2.05 7.25
N PHE A 62 13.74 2.89 6.69
CA PHE A 62 13.63 4.31 7.08
C PHE A 62 12.21 4.84 6.81
N PRO A 63 11.76 5.88 7.53
CA PRO A 63 10.42 6.44 7.36
C PRO A 63 10.25 7.02 5.95
N VAL A 64 9.19 6.61 5.26
CA VAL A 64 8.97 7.02 3.86
C VAL A 64 8.73 8.52 3.76
N LYS A 65 8.06 9.14 4.73
CA LYS A 65 7.66 10.55 4.67
C LYS A 65 8.84 11.52 4.71
N ASP A 66 9.87 11.21 5.48
CA ASP A 66 11.09 12.03 5.61
C ASP A 66 12.01 11.92 4.39
N TYR A 67 11.99 10.77 3.73
CA TYR A 67 12.95 10.41 2.68
C TYR A 67 12.30 10.16 1.31
N SER A 68 11.05 10.59 1.11
CA SER A 68 10.38 10.45 -0.17
C SER A 68 9.70 11.72 -0.63
N GLN A 69 9.53 11.83 -1.94
CA GLN A 69 8.84 12.93 -2.57
C GLN A 69 7.64 12.41 -3.34
N ILE A 70 6.46 12.97 -3.07
CA ILE A 70 5.25 12.63 -3.83
C ILE A 70 5.43 13.12 -5.27
N LEU A 71 5.46 12.18 -6.20
CA LEU A 71 5.50 12.47 -7.62
C LEU A 71 4.09 12.78 -8.13
N PRO A 72 3.95 13.70 -9.10
CA PRO A 72 2.67 13.92 -9.75
C PRO A 72 2.22 12.62 -10.45
N PRO A 73 0.89 12.41 -10.59
CA PRO A 73 0.38 11.27 -11.34
C PRO A 73 0.97 11.30 -12.76
N LYS A 74 1.53 10.16 -13.24
CA LYS A 74 2.03 10.09 -14.62
C LYS A 74 0.83 10.37 -15.52
N LYS A 75 0.81 11.55 -16.16
CA LYS A 75 -0.15 11.87 -17.21
C LYS A 75 -0.01 10.76 -18.24
N LYS A 76 -1.05 9.92 -18.40
CA LYS A 76 -1.12 9.01 -19.53
C LYS A 76 -1.09 9.90 -20.77
N LYS A 77 0.01 9.87 -21.53
CA LYS A 77 0.04 10.47 -22.87
C LYS A 77 -1.03 9.74 -23.67
N LYS A 78 -2.08 10.47 -24.04
CA LYS A 78 -3.14 10.04 -24.94
C LYS A 78 -2.58 9.90 -26.35
#